data_AF-A0A0D2JUR2-F1
#
_entry.id   AF-A0A0D2JUR2-F1
#
_cell.length_a   1.000
_cell.length_b   1.000
_cell.length_c   1.000
_cell.angle_alpha   90.00
_cell.angle_beta   90.00
_cell.angle_gamma   90.00
#
_symmetry.space_group_name_H-M   'P 1'
#
loop_
_entity.id
_entity.type
_entity.pdbx_description
1 polymer ?
#
loop_
_entity_poly.entity_id
_entity_poly.type
_entity_poly.pdbx_seq_one_letter_code
_entity_poly.pdbx_strand_id
1 'polypeptide(L)'
;MAQGGDITQGNGMGGESIYGETFEVRTPARAAAPCAACRTAPQDETFQGTHSGRGVLAMANAGPDTNGSQFYITFGPQPHLDGKHVVFGQVEAGWDALALLEGLGSNGGEPGERVVISDCGEVDLAADPEDLIEAFRQQQTAADQEQQEQEQEQQQEQQRQQEELQQQQGAAA
;
A
#
# COMPACT_ATOMS: atom_id res chain seq x y z
N MET A 1 -4.22 12.24 -5.81
CA MET A 1 -3.97 11.34 -4.66
C MET A 1 -3.81 9.94 -5.21
N ALA A 2 -3.08 9.08 -4.53
CA ALA A 2 -3.09 7.63 -4.78
C ALA A 2 -3.96 6.96 -3.72
N GLN A 3 -4.91 6.12 -4.12
CA GLN A 3 -5.79 5.38 -3.21
C GLN A 3 -5.47 3.88 -3.28
N GLY A 4 -5.49 3.22 -2.12
CA GLY A 4 -5.27 1.78 -1.99
C GLY A 4 -5.93 1.23 -0.72
N GLY A 5 -5.50 0.06 -0.27
CA GLY A 5 -5.97 -0.56 0.97
C GLY A 5 -7.23 -1.41 0.85
N ASP A 6 -7.77 -1.63 -0.35
CA ASP A 6 -8.74 -2.69 -0.59
C ASP A 6 -8.03 -4.04 -0.75
N ILE A 7 -7.76 -4.69 0.37
CA ILE A 7 -7.07 -5.98 0.44
C ILE A 7 -7.95 -7.18 0.08
N THR A 8 -9.27 -6.97 -0.09
CA THR A 8 -10.23 -8.06 -0.28
C THR A 8 -10.62 -8.23 -1.75
N GLN A 9 -10.91 -7.13 -2.45
CA GLN A 9 -11.35 -7.16 -3.85
C GLN A 9 -10.39 -6.44 -4.80
N GLY A 10 -9.55 -5.54 -4.27
CA GLY A 10 -8.58 -4.78 -5.07
C GLY A 10 -9.21 -3.82 -6.09
N ASN A 11 -10.49 -3.45 -5.92
CA ASN A 11 -11.25 -2.62 -6.86
C ASN A 11 -11.91 -1.40 -6.20
N GLY A 12 -11.69 -1.21 -4.90
CA GLY A 12 -12.25 -0.10 -4.11
C GLY A 12 -13.61 -0.39 -3.48
N MET A 13 -14.18 -1.58 -3.69
CA MET A 13 -15.47 -1.98 -3.13
C MET A 13 -15.35 -2.81 -1.84
N GLY A 14 -14.13 -3.16 -1.44
CA GLY A 14 -13.86 -3.98 -0.26
C GLY A 14 -12.95 -3.32 0.78
N GLY A 15 -12.33 -4.17 1.60
CA GLY A 15 -11.51 -3.76 2.73
C GLY A 15 -12.27 -3.84 4.05
N GLU A 16 -11.56 -4.19 5.12
CA GLU A 16 -12.10 -4.35 6.46
C GLU A 16 -11.09 -3.81 7.47
N SER A 17 -11.58 -3.15 8.51
CA SER A 17 -10.73 -2.67 9.60
C SER A 17 -10.49 -3.76 10.65
N ILE A 18 -9.48 -3.58 11.50
CA ILE A 18 -9.25 -4.46 12.65
C ILE A 18 -10.40 -4.43 13.69
N TYR A 19 -11.30 -3.46 13.58
CA TYR A 19 -12.46 -3.28 14.47
C TYR A 19 -13.75 -3.87 13.88
N GLY A 20 -13.68 -4.49 12.69
CA GLY A 20 -14.81 -5.00 11.90
C GLY A 20 -14.94 -4.28 10.55
N GLU A 21 -16.02 -4.58 9.81
CA GLU A 21 -16.25 -4.06 8.44
C GLU A 21 -16.10 -2.54 8.33
N THR A 22 -16.72 -1.80 9.26
CA THR A 22 -16.56 -0.34 9.35
C THR A 22 -16.43 0.13 10.79
N PHE A 23 -15.82 1.31 10.97
CA PHE A 23 -15.77 1.99 12.27
C PHE A 23 -16.18 3.46 12.18
N GLU A 24 -16.74 3.94 13.30
CA GLU A 24 -17.24 5.31 13.44
C GLU A 24 -16.11 6.31 13.72
N VAL A 25 -16.24 7.51 13.16
CA VAL A 25 -15.36 8.65 13.47
C VAL A 25 -16.17 9.69 14.22
N ARG A 26 -15.76 10.00 15.45
CA ARG A 26 -16.45 10.98 16.27
C ARG A 26 -16.11 12.41 15.78
N THR A 27 -16.98 12.98 14.96
CA THR A 27 -16.91 14.42 14.62
C THR A 27 -17.09 15.26 15.89
N PRO A 28 -16.51 16.48 15.99
CA PRO A 28 -16.73 17.36 17.14
C PRO A 28 -18.21 17.69 17.37
N ALA A 29 -19.06 17.60 16.34
CA ALA A 29 -20.52 17.76 16.46
C ALA A 29 -21.23 16.56 17.11
N ARG A 30 -20.62 15.37 17.11
CA ARG A 30 -21.19 14.11 17.65
C ARG A 30 -20.67 13.71 19.03
N ALA A 31 -19.69 14.43 19.58
CA ALA A 31 -19.16 14.16 20.93
C ALA A 31 -20.18 14.35 22.07
N ALA A 32 -21.36 14.93 21.79
CA ALA A 32 -22.40 15.20 22.78
C ALA A 32 -23.42 14.07 23.01
N ALA A 33 -23.41 12.99 22.22
CA ALA A 33 -24.38 11.89 22.37
C ALA A 33 -23.72 10.65 23.00
N PRO A 34 -24.08 10.25 24.23
CA PRO A 34 -23.61 9.00 24.81
C PRO A 34 -24.29 7.82 24.10
N CYS A 35 -23.56 7.12 23.25
CA CYS A 35 -24.03 5.85 22.69
C CYS A 35 -24.14 4.81 23.82
N ALA A 36 -25.37 4.42 24.16
CA ALA A 36 -25.66 3.46 25.23
C ALA A 36 -25.24 2.01 24.91
N ALA A 37 -24.82 1.71 23.67
CA ALA A 37 -24.57 0.34 23.19
C ALA A 37 -23.09 0.01 22.94
N CYS A 38 -22.20 0.99 22.82
CA CYS A 38 -20.82 0.74 22.39
C CYS A 38 -19.83 0.92 23.55
N ARG A 39 -19.41 -0.17 24.19
CA ARG A 39 -18.38 -0.16 25.25
C ARG A 39 -16.94 -0.27 24.71
N THR A 40 -16.73 -0.27 23.40
CA THR A 40 -15.40 -0.48 22.78
C THR A 40 -15.24 0.23 21.43
N ALA A 41 -15.86 1.39 21.20
CA ALA A 41 -15.43 2.22 20.08
C ALA A 41 -14.07 2.83 20.45
N PRO A 42 -13.00 2.64 19.63
CA PRO A 42 -11.70 3.22 19.91
C PRO A 42 -11.85 4.73 20.09
N GLN A 43 -11.29 5.21 21.19
CA GLN A 43 -11.31 6.60 21.59
C GLN A 43 -10.44 7.40 20.61
N ASP A 44 -11.11 8.28 19.86
CA ASP A 44 -10.63 9.59 19.42
C ASP A 44 -9.80 9.68 18.12
N GLU A 45 -10.38 9.27 16.98
CA GLU A 45 -10.05 9.90 15.69
C GLU A 45 -10.85 11.22 15.55
N THR A 46 -10.15 12.35 15.68
CA THR A 46 -10.73 13.68 15.47
C THR A 46 -10.15 14.29 14.19
N PHE A 47 -10.94 15.10 13.47
CA PHE A 47 -10.54 15.79 12.22
C PHE A 47 -9.54 16.94 12.46
N GLN A 48 -8.47 16.70 13.21
CA GLN A 48 -7.47 17.73 13.53
C GLN A 48 -6.48 17.96 12.38
N GLY A 49 -6.22 16.94 11.57
CA GLY A 49 -5.37 17.08 10.39
C GLY A 49 -6.13 17.67 9.19
N THR A 50 -5.42 18.49 8.41
CA THR A 50 -5.91 19.07 7.15
C THR A 50 -5.12 18.52 5.97
N HIS A 51 -5.76 18.43 4.82
CA HIS A 51 -5.15 18.00 3.55
C HIS A 51 -4.36 19.16 2.94
N SER A 52 -3.43 19.71 3.71
CA SER A 52 -2.74 20.98 3.44
C SER A 52 -1.56 20.84 2.47
N GLY A 53 -1.10 19.62 2.19
CA GLY A 53 0.11 19.39 1.39
C GLY A 53 0.15 18.05 0.69
N ARG A 54 1.29 17.80 0.04
CA ARG A 54 1.65 16.51 -0.56
C ARG A 54 2.11 15.53 0.52
N GLY A 55 1.81 14.25 0.34
CA GLY A 55 2.22 13.19 1.25
C GLY A 55 1.32 13.05 2.46
N VAL A 56 0.17 13.71 2.53
CA VAL A 56 -0.78 13.54 3.63
C VAL A 56 -1.48 12.19 3.47
N LEU A 57 -1.48 11.38 4.54
CA LEU A 57 -2.12 10.07 4.60
C LEU A 57 -3.48 10.19 5.31
N ALA A 58 -4.54 9.74 4.63
CA ALA A 58 -5.91 9.89 5.11
C ALA A 58 -6.82 8.72 4.72
N MET A 59 -7.90 8.54 5.48
CA MET A 59 -8.85 7.42 5.32
C MET A 59 -9.80 7.66 4.14
N ALA A 60 -9.93 6.67 3.26
CA ALA A 60 -10.99 6.64 2.26
C ALA A 60 -12.29 6.14 2.91
N ASN A 61 -13.41 6.76 2.57
CA ASN A 61 -14.73 6.39 3.07
C ASN A 61 -15.81 6.64 2.01
N ALA A 62 -16.96 5.98 2.17
CA ALA A 62 -18.15 6.11 1.33
C ALA A 62 -19.23 6.99 2.00
N GLY A 63 -18.83 7.83 2.95
CA GLY A 63 -19.72 8.62 3.81
C GLY A 63 -19.30 8.57 5.28
N PRO A 64 -20.01 9.30 6.16
CA PRO A 64 -19.74 9.28 7.60
C PRO A 64 -19.75 7.85 8.14
N ASP A 65 -18.79 7.50 8.99
CA ASP A 65 -18.70 6.23 9.72
C ASP A 65 -18.54 4.96 8.85
N THR A 66 -17.97 5.11 7.65
CA THR A 66 -17.70 4.00 6.72
C THR A 66 -16.21 3.76 6.47
N ASN A 67 -15.38 4.05 7.48
CA ASN A 67 -13.94 3.82 7.38
C ASN A 67 -13.65 2.32 7.55
N GLY A 68 -12.85 1.76 6.64
CA GLY A 68 -12.44 0.36 6.65
C GLY A 68 -10.91 0.25 6.69
N SER A 69 -10.31 -0.34 5.66
CA SER A 69 -8.86 -0.40 5.46
C SER A 69 -8.35 0.48 4.33
N GLN A 70 -9.25 1.08 3.55
CA GLN A 70 -8.85 1.90 2.41
C GLN A 70 -8.30 3.25 2.86
N PHE A 71 -7.18 3.65 2.25
CA PHE A 71 -6.49 4.90 2.54
C PHE A 71 -6.03 5.55 1.24
N TYR A 72 -5.66 6.82 1.33
CA TYR A 72 -5.03 7.52 0.22
C TYR A 72 -3.90 8.45 0.69
N ILE A 73 -2.97 8.70 -0.23
CA ILE A 73 -1.87 9.65 -0.06
C ILE A 73 -2.06 10.79 -1.03
N THR A 74 -2.02 12.03 -0.54
CA THR A 74 -2.21 13.21 -1.38
C THR A 74 -0.97 13.52 -2.23
N PHE A 75 -1.17 13.97 -3.48
CA PHE A 75 -0.09 14.48 -4.32
C PHE A 75 0.10 16.01 -4.21
N GLY A 76 -0.82 16.67 -3.52
CA GLY A 76 -0.84 18.11 -3.26
C GLY A 76 -2.03 18.48 -2.36
N PRO A 77 -2.24 19.77 -2.06
CA PRO A 77 -3.29 20.23 -1.16
C PRO A 77 -4.70 19.88 -1.67
N GLN A 78 -5.56 19.34 -0.80
CA GLN A 78 -6.94 18.94 -1.12
C GLN A 78 -7.95 19.43 -0.05
N PRO A 79 -8.11 20.75 0.14
CA PRO A 79 -8.93 21.31 1.23
C PRO A 79 -10.43 20.96 1.16
N HIS A 80 -10.91 20.46 0.02
CA HIS A 80 -12.31 20.02 -0.14
C HIS A 80 -12.65 18.70 0.57
N LEU A 81 -11.61 17.98 1.02
CA LEU A 81 -11.70 16.73 1.79
C LEU A 81 -11.62 16.97 3.32
N ASP A 82 -11.27 18.19 3.74
CA ASP A 82 -11.18 18.56 5.16
C ASP A 82 -12.54 18.39 5.85
N GLY A 83 -12.51 17.77 7.04
CA GLY A 83 -13.71 17.46 7.83
C GLY A 83 -14.58 16.33 7.28
N LYS A 84 -14.20 15.70 6.16
CA LYS A 84 -14.88 14.51 5.58
C LYS A 84 -14.03 13.26 5.69
N HIS A 85 -12.73 13.41 5.55
CA HIS A 85 -11.76 12.33 5.66
C HIS A 85 -10.83 12.58 6.84
N VAL A 86 -10.54 11.52 7.61
CA VAL A 86 -9.62 11.59 8.74
C VAL A 86 -8.20 11.51 8.22
N VAL A 87 -7.40 12.53 8.55
CA VAL A 87 -5.95 12.54 8.35
C VAL A 87 -5.30 11.88 9.56
N PHE A 88 -4.47 10.87 9.32
CA PHE A 88 -3.83 10.10 10.41
C PHE A 88 -2.32 9.91 10.23
N GLY A 89 -1.72 10.45 9.18
CA GLY A 89 -0.27 10.41 9.01
C GLY A 89 0.26 11.29 7.87
N GLN A 90 1.56 11.26 7.69
CA GLN A 90 2.26 11.93 6.58
C GLN A 90 3.44 11.06 6.13
N VAL A 91 3.75 11.11 4.83
CA VAL A 91 4.96 10.52 4.25
C VAL A 91 6.19 11.29 4.76
N GLU A 92 7.10 10.58 5.42
CA GLU A 92 8.39 11.13 5.89
C GLU A 92 9.48 10.95 4.82
N ALA A 93 9.55 9.77 4.19
CA ALA A 93 10.56 9.43 3.18
C ALA A 93 9.97 8.60 2.02
N GLY A 94 10.74 8.42 0.94
CA GLY A 94 10.26 7.72 -0.27
C GLY A 94 9.45 8.62 -1.23
N TRP A 95 9.80 9.90 -1.30
CA TRP A 95 9.13 10.89 -2.14
C TRP A 95 9.22 10.58 -3.64
N ASP A 96 10.26 9.88 -4.05
CA ASP A 96 10.47 9.38 -5.41
C ASP A 96 9.41 8.33 -5.79
N ALA A 97 9.11 7.39 -4.88
CA ALA A 97 8.02 6.44 -5.08
C ALA A 97 6.67 7.16 -5.24
N LEU A 98 6.42 8.19 -4.43
CA LEU A 98 5.19 8.98 -4.54
C LEU A 98 5.11 9.74 -5.89
N ALA A 99 6.25 10.23 -6.41
CA ALA A 99 6.31 10.87 -7.72
C ALA A 99 6.08 9.87 -8.87
N LEU A 100 6.61 8.65 -8.76
CA LEU A 100 6.34 7.58 -9.73
C LEU A 100 4.86 7.20 -9.73
N LEU A 101 4.25 7.04 -8.55
CA LEU A 101 2.82 6.76 -8.41
C LEU A 101 1.95 7.85 -9.05
N GLU A 102 2.33 9.12 -8.88
CA GLU A 102 1.64 10.23 -9.52
C GLU A 102 1.77 10.18 -11.04
N GLY A 103 2.96 9.86 -11.57
CA GLY A 103 3.21 9.74 -13.01
C GLY A 103 2.44 8.61 -13.68
N LEU A 104 2.12 7.54 -12.95
CA LEU A 104 1.30 6.41 -13.42
C LEU A 104 -0.21 6.70 -13.39
N GLY A 105 -0.62 7.81 -12.77
CA GLY A 105 -2.03 8.18 -12.64
C GLY A 105 -2.70 8.53 -13.97
N SER A 106 -4.02 8.35 -14.03
CA SER A 106 -4.85 8.80 -15.14
C SER A 106 -5.99 9.70 -14.66
N ASN A 107 -6.62 10.42 -15.59
CA ASN A 107 -7.82 11.21 -15.30
C ASN A 107 -9.02 10.34 -14.84
N GLY A 108 -9.00 9.03 -15.16
CA GLY A 108 -10.04 8.08 -14.74
C GLY A 108 -9.82 7.49 -13.35
N GLY A 109 -8.68 7.78 -12.72
CA GLY A 109 -8.30 7.21 -11.41
C GLY A 109 -7.64 5.84 -11.48
N GLU A 110 -7.73 5.13 -12.60
CA GLU A 110 -7.03 3.87 -12.82
C GLU A 110 -5.57 4.13 -13.22
N PRO A 111 -4.59 3.47 -12.59
CA PRO A 111 -3.19 3.62 -12.97
C PRO A 111 -2.90 2.94 -14.32
N GLY A 112 -1.97 3.49 -15.09
CA GLY A 112 -1.57 2.92 -16.39
C GLY A 112 -0.92 1.55 -16.29
N GLU A 113 -0.33 1.24 -15.13
CA GLU A 113 0.26 -0.06 -14.80
C GLU A 113 -0.23 -0.54 -13.44
N ARG A 114 -0.13 -1.85 -13.21
CA ARG A 114 -0.55 -2.44 -11.94
C ARG A 114 0.47 -2.08 -10.85
N VAL A 115 0.04 -1.25 -9.91
CA VAL A 115 0.80 -0.91 -8.71
C VAL A 115 0.39 -1.84 -7.58
N VAL A 116 1.35 -2.49 -6.94
CA VAL A 116 1.13 -3.36 -5.78
C VAL A 116 2.08 -3.00 -4.65
N ILE A 117 1.60 -3.10 -3.40
CA ILE A 117 2.46 -3.08 -2.22
C ILE A 117 3.00 -4.50 -2.07
N SER A 118 4.25 -4.72 -2.44
CA SER A 118 4.88 -6.05 -2.42
C SER A 118 5.23 -6.51 -1.00
N ASP A 119 5.61 -5.57 -0.13
CA ASP A 119 5.93 -5.81 1.26
C ASP A 119 5.57 -4.60 2.13
N CYS A 120 5.21 -4.83 3.38
CA CYS A 120 4.90 -3.77 4.35
C CYS A 120 5.13 -4.25 5.79
N GLY A 121 5.40 -3.30 6.69
CA GLY A 121 5.66 -3.61 8.09
C GLY A 121 5.73 -2.35 8.95
N GLU A 122 6.05 -2.54 10.23
CA GLU A 122 6.31 -1.49 11.19
C GLU A 122 7.82 -1.36 11.41
N VAL A 123 8.30 -0.12 11.58
CA VAL A 123 9.70 0.19 11.81
C VAL A 123 9.85 1.00 13.10
N ASP A 124 10.98 0.81 13.78
CA ASP A 124 11.31 1.59 14.97
C ASP A 124 11.54 3.06 14.61
N LEU A 125 10.82 3.96 15.27
CA LEU A 125 10.88 5.42 15.05
C LEU A 125 12.25 6.05 15.38
N ALA A 126 13.18 5.28 15.94
CA ALA A 126 14.52 5.75 16.30
C ALA A 126 15.52 5.67 15.12
N ALA A 127 15.20 4.92 14.07
CA ALA A 127 16.05 4.79 12.89
C ALA A 127 15.77 5.90 11.87
N ASP A 128 16.81 6.33 11.15
CA ASP A 128 16.66 7.30 10.07
C ASP A 128 15.87 6.69 8.89
N PRO A 129 14.76 7.31 8.45
CA PRO A 129 13.89 6.73 7.42
C PRO A 129 14.58 6.45 6.07
N GLU A 130 15.53 7.28 5.68
CA GLU A 130 16.29 7.10 4.42
C GLU A 130 17.19 5.86 4.48
N ASP A 131 17.79 5.57 5.64
CA ASP A 131 18.62 4.38 5.83
C ASP A 131 17.78 3.09 5.76
N LEU A 132 16.55 3.13 6.27
CA LEU A 132 15.60 2.02 6.17
C LEU A 132 15.20 1.75 4.71
N ILE A 133 14.96 2.79 3.93
CA ILE A 133 14.65 2.67 2.50
C ILE A 133 15.82 2.06 1.75
N GLU A 134 17.04 2.53 2.02
CA GLU A 134 18.24 2.02 1.38
C GLU A 134 18.49 0.55 1.74
N ALA A 135 18.33 0.18 3.02
CA ALA A 135 18.44 -1.21 3.46
C ALA A 135 17.42 -2.12 2.75
N PHE A 136 16.18 -1.65 2.57
CA PHE A 136 15.14 -2.39 1.86
C PHE A 136 15.45 -2.56 0.37
N ARG A 137 15.94 -1.51 -0.30
CA ARG A 137 16.39 -1.57 -1.71
C ARG A 137 17.52 -2.58 -1.90
N GLN A 138 18.47 -2.62 -0.97
CA GLN A 138 19.57 -3.57 -1.01
C GLN A 138 19.09 -5.01 -0.85
N GLN A 139 18.15 -5.26 0.07
CA GLN A 139 17.53 -6.58 0.24
C GLN A 139 16.79 -7.04 -1.01
N GLN A 140 16.02 -6.14 -1.65
CA GLN A 140 15.35 -6.45 -2.92
C GLN A 140 16.35 -6.75 -4.03
N THR A 141 17.38 -5.92 -4.18
CA THR A 141 18.41 -6.11 -5.23
C THR A 141 19.15 -7.43 -5.06
N ALA A 142 19.49 -7.81 -3.82
CA ALA A 142 20.11 -9.09 -3.52
C ALA A 142 19.18 -10.26 -3.83
N ALA A 143 17.91 -10.19 -3.42
CA ALA A 143 16.92 -11.22 -3.71
C ALA A 143 16.68 -11.41 -5.21
N ASP A 144 16.61 -10.32 -5.98
CA ASP A 144 16.45 -10.36 -7.44
C ASP A 144 17.68 -10.97 -8.13
N GLN A 145 18.90 -10.65 -7.66
CA GLN A 145 20.14 -11.25 -8.17
C GLN A 145 20.18 -12.76 -7.90
N GLU A 146 19.85 -13.19 -6.69
CA GLU A 146 19.80 -14.61 -6.33
C GLU A 146 18.76 -15.38 -7.16
N GLN A 147 17.58 -14.79 -7.41
CA GLN A 147 16.56 -15.38 -8.28
C GLN A 147 17.05 -15.52 -9.71
N GLN A 148 17.69 -14.49 -10.28
CA GLN A 148 18.21 -14.53 -11.64
C GLN A 148 19.33 -15.58 -11.80
N GLU A 149 20.21 -15.72 -10.82
CA GLU A 149 21.25 -16.75 -10.81
C GLU A 149 20.63 -18.16 -10.78
N GLN A 150 19.66 -18.40 -9.89
CA GLN A 150 18.95 -19.69 -9.82
C GLN A 150 18.20 -20.02 -11.11
N GLU A 151 17.54 -19.05 -11.72
CA GLU A 151 16.86 -19.23 -13.01
C GLU A 151 17.84 -19.55 -14.13
N GLN A 152 18.99 -18.87 -14.19
CA GLN A 152 20.03 -19.16 -15.19
C GLN A 152 20.64 -20.55 -14.99
N GLU A 153 20.93 -20.96 -13.75
CA GLU A 153 21.45 -22.29 -13.45
C GLU A 153 20.44 -23.38 -13.85
N GLN A 154 19.16 -23.21 -13.51
CA GLN A 154 18.10 -24.14 -13.91
C GLN A 154 17.94 -24.21 -15.43
N GLN A 155 18.00 -23.08 -16.13
CA GLN A 155 17.94 -23.06 -17.60
C GLN A 155 19.14 -23.77 -18.23
N GLN A 156 20.35 -23.55 -17.72
CA GLN A 156 21.55 -24.24 -18.19
C GLN A 156 21.48 -25.74 -17.93
N GLU A 157 20.98 -26.17 -16.76
CA GLU A 157 20.82 -27.59 -16.46
C GLU A 157 19.77 -28.25 -17.35
N GLN A 158 18.62 -27.61 -17.56
CA GLN A 158 17.61 -28.09 -18.50
C GLN A 158 18.13 -28.20 -19.93
N GLN A 159 18.94 -27.22 -20.39
CA GLN A 159 19.59 -27.28 -21.70
C GLN A 159 20.56 -28.46 -21.79
N ARG A 160 21.43 -28.67 -20.79
CA ARG A 160 22.36 -29.81 -20.75
C ARG A 160 21.61 -31.15 -20.79
N GLN A 161 20.56 -31.30 -19.98
CA GLN A 161 19.75 -32.52 -19.96
C GLN A 161 19.03 -32.76 -21.30
N GLN A 162 18.53 -31.71 -21.98
CA GLN A 162 17.95 -31.83 -23.32
C GLN A 162 18.97 -32.26 -24.37
N GLU A 163 20.17 -31.67 -24.36
CA GLU A 163 21.25 -32.02 -25.28
C GLU A 163 21.69 -33.48 -25.11
N GLU A 164 21.82 -33.95 -23.87
CA GLU A 164 22.14 -35.35 -23.56
C GLU A 164 21.04 -36.31 -24.07
N LEU A 165 19.76 -35.96 -23.90
CA LEU A 165 18.64 -36.76 -24.39
C LEU A 165 18.63 -36.86 -25.93
N GLN A 166 18.92 -35.74 -26.62
CA GLN A 166 19.00 -35.71 -28.08
C GLN A 166 20.14 -36.58 -28.61
N GLN A 167 21.30 -36.58 -27.95
CA GLN A 167 22.43 -37.43 -28.32
C GLN A 167 22.11 -38.92 -28.16
N GLN A 168 21.39 -39.31 -27.09
CA GLN A 168 20.98 -40.69 -26.89
C GLN A 168 19.94 -41.17 -27.92
N GLN A 169 19.00 -40.30 -28.32
CA GLN A 169 18.01 -40.64 -29.34
C GLN A 169 18.60 -40.71 -30.76
N GLY A 170 19.59 -39.88 -31.07
CA GLY A 170 20.30 -39.92 -32.36
C GLY A 170 21.21 -41.14 -32.54
N ALA A 171 21.69 -41.76 -31.46
CA ALA A 171 22.52 -42.96 -31.51
C ALA A 171 21.70 -44.28 -31.68
N ALA A 172 20.38 -44.22 -31.55
CA ALA A 172 19.48 -45.38 -31.62
C ALA A 172 18.74 -45.53 -32.97
N ALA A 173 18.99 -44.64 -33.94
CA ALA A 173 18.45 -44.67 -35.31
C ALA A 173 19.52 -45.10 -36.33
#